data_AF-A0A4R4IX96-F1
#
_entry.id   AF-A0A4R4IX96-F1
#
_cell.length_a   1.000
_cell.length_b   1.000
_cell.length_c   1.000
_cell.angle_alpha   90.00
_cell.angle_beta   90.00
_cell.angle_gamma   90.00
#
_symmetry.space_group_name_H-M   'P 1'
#
loop_
_entity.id
_entity.type
_entity.pdbx_description
1 polymer ?
#
loop_
_entity_poly.entity_id
_entity_poly.type
_entity_poly.pdbx_seq_one_letter_code
_entity_poly.pdbx_strand_id
1 'polypeptide(L)'
;MYRRYGTGAQRVFPSNRQLPGYHVARQPSLRCIQSCYTGPSEAGKRCHDIDTIIASFAEAARFAQSVGFDDVEIHGAHRHLIDQFLWAHTNRREDMWGRAILNRAQFTAQIIAAVRKATNRTFPISFLFSQWKFSASNEAIATRPQDLELLLDPIVQAGTSLLHTSDVHADQSAFRGSERSLAIWVKELTELPTISAGSIRLSSSGELIPASELGELIRQLDNEKIDLVSVATRR
;
A
#
# COMPACT_ATOMS: atom_id res chain seq x y z
N MET A 1 32.87 -1.87 20.90
CA MET A 1 32.95 -1.95 19.42
C MET A 1 31.52 -2.10 18.89
N TYR A 2 30.81 -0.98 18.72
CA TYR A 2 29.46 -0.93 18.14
C TYR A 2 29.53 0.06 16.97
N ARG A 3 29.36 -0.44 15.74
CA ARG A 3 29.38 0.37 14.51
C ARG A 3 28.07 1.14 14.41
N ARG A 4 28.15 2.47 14.40
CA ARG A 4 27.06 3.37 13.99
C ARG A 4 26.74 3.10 12.52
N TYR A 5 25.51 2.69 12.21
CA TYR A 5 24.96 2.88 10.87
C TYR A 5 24.49 4.34 10.75
N GLY A 6 24.96 4.99 9.69
CA GLY A 6 24.75 6.41 9.43
C GLY A 6 23.28 6.76 9.24
N THR A 7 22.95 7.96 9.71
CA THR A 7 21.72 8.70 9.44
C THR A 7 21.49 8.86 7.94
N GLY A 8 20.67 7.99 7.35
CA GLY A 8 20.04 8.25 6.06
C GLY A 8 18.98 9.33 6.24
N ALA A 9 19.31 10.56 5.90
CA ALA A 9 18.36 11.66 5.92
C ALA A 9 17.31 11.43 4.83
N GLN A 10 16.09 11.01 5.19
CA GLN A 10 14.93 11.16 4.32
C GLN A 10 14.81 12.64 3.94
N ARG A 11 15.16 12.96 2.69
CA ARG A 11 14.93 14.30 2.15
C ARG A 11 13.44 14.44 1.85
N VAL A 12 12.71 15.00 2.80
CA VAL A 12 11.33 15.46 2.59
C VAL A 12 11.36 16.63 1.61
N PHE A 13 11.00 16.38 0.35
CA PHE A 13 10.79 17.47 -0.61
C PHE A 13 9.47 18.19 -0.29
N PRO A 14 9.45 19.52 -0.17
CA PRO A 14 8.22 20.27 -0.01
C PRO A 14 7.32 20.06 -1.23
N SER A 15 6.04 19.80 -0.95
CA SER A 15 5.02 19.25 -1.84
C SER A 15 4.59 20.11 -3.05
N ASN A 16 5.40 21.04 -3.56
CA ASN A 16 4.92 21.99 -4.58
C ASN A 16 5.93 22.52 -5.60
N ARG A 17 7.04 21.81 -5.88
CA ARG A 17 7.88 22.17 -7.04
C ARG A 17 7.43 21.41 -8.28
N GLN A 18 6.68 22.07 -9.14
CA GLN A 18 6.35 21.58 -10.48
C GLN A 18 7.64 21.63 -11.32
N LEU A 19 8.16 20.46 -11.71
CA LEU A 19 9.34 20.39 -12.58
C LEU A 19 8.94 20.79 -14.01
N PRO A 20 9.65 21.72 -14.67
CA PRO A 20 9.30 22.18 -15.99
C PRO A 20 9.42 21.03 -17.01
N GLY A 21 8.33 20.75 -17.72
CA GLY A 21 8.27 19.75 -18.80
C GLY A 21 7.60 18.42 -18.45
N TYR A 22 7.13 18.20 -17.21
CA TYR A 22 6.44 16.96 -16.83
C TYR A 22 5.13 17.24 -16.09
N HIS A 23 4.01 16.78 -16.63
CA HIS A 23 2.77 16.67 -15.88
C HIS A 23 2.92 15.46 -14.95
N VAL A 24 2.86 15.67 -13.63
CA VAL A 24 2.59 14.56 -12.70
C VAL A 24 1.35 13.87 -13.24
N ALA A 25 1.46 12.58 -13.55
CA ALA A 25 0.31 11.78 -13.95
C ALA A 25 -0.72 11.89 -12.82
N ARG A 26 -1.71 12.77 -12.98
CA ARG A 26 -2.83 12.82 -12.07
C ARG A 26 -3.49 11.46 -12.19
N GLN A 27 -3.73 10.81 -11.05
CA GLN A 27 -4.59 9.63 -11.03
C GLN A 27 -5.84 9.93 -11.86
N PRO A 28 -6.23 9.05 -12.81
CA PRO A 28 -7.42 9.29 -13.60
C PRO A 28 -8.61 9.47 -12.65
N SER A 29 -9.36 10.56 -12.86
CA SER A 29 -10.53 10.87 -12.04
C SER A 29 -11.56 9.74 -12.12
N LEU A 30 -12.39 9.59 -11.09
CA LEU A 30 -13.46 8.57 -11.01
C LEU A 30 -14.31 8.49 -12.30
N ARG A 31 -14.49 9.61 -13.02
CA ARG A 31 -15.20 9.66 -14.31
C ARG A 31 -14.53 8.85 -15.43
N CYS A 32 -13.20 8.82 -15.51
CA CYS A 32 -12.50 8.04 -16.54
C CYS A 32 -12.69 6.53 -16.35
N ILE A 33 -12.73 6.08 -15.08
CA ILE A 33 -12.94 4.66 -14.74
C ILE A 33 -14.40 4.25 -14.99
N GLN A 34 -15.35 5.16 -14.77
CA GLN A 34 -16.78 4.89 -14.91
C GLN A 34 -17.24 4.79 -16.37
N SER A 35 -16.52 5.42 -17.31
CA SER A 35 -16.77 5.27 -18.75
C SER A 35 -16.53 3.85 -19.26
N CYS A 36 -15.74 3.03 -18.56
CA CYS A 36 -15.42 1.65 -18.96
C CYS A 36 -16.52 0.63 -18.60
N TYR A 37 -17.69 1.07 -18.13
CA TYR A 37 -18.75 0.20 -17.60
C TYR A 37 -19.92 -0.09 -18.56
N THR A 38 -20.01 0.50 -19.75
CA THR A 38 -21.20 0.34 -20.62
C THR A 38 -20.87 0.09 -22.10
N GLY A 39 -20.82 -1.18 -22.54
CA GLY A 39 -20.89 -1.55 -23.96
C GLY A 39 -20.29 -2.92 -24.33
N PRO A 40 -20.98 -3.78 -25.11
CA PRO A 40 -20.50 -5.11 -25.48
C PRO A 40 -19.67 -5.09 -26.78
N SER A 41 -18.39 -4.74 -26.67
CA SER A 41 -17.29 -5.19 -27.58
C SER A 41 -15.89 -4.90 -27.01
N GLU A 42 -15.78 -4.67 -25.70
CA GLU A 42 -14.63 -3.98 -25.07
C GLU A 42 -13.55 -4.88 -24.45
N ALA A 43 -13.67 -6.21 -24.51
CA ALA A 43 -12.72 -7.10 -23.80
C ALA A 43 -11.26 -6.87 -24.23
N GLY A 44 -11.00 -6.72 -25.54
CA GLY A 44 -9.66 -6.42 -26.06
C GLY A 44 -9.14 -5.03 -25.70
N LYS A 45 -10.03 -4.03 -25.59
CA LYS A 45 -9.66 -2.65 -25.16
C LYS A 45 -9.36 -2.60 -23.66
N ARG A 46 -10.13 -3.31 -22.83
CA ARG A 46 -9.95 -3.37 -21.37
C ARG A 46 -8.64 -4.05 -20.95
N CYS A 47 -8.20 -5.10 -21.65
CA CYS A 47 -6.90 -5.72 -21.39
C CYS A 47 -5.76 -4.76 -21.73
N HIS A 48 -5.86 -4.06 -22.86
CA HIS A 48 -4.88 -3.03 -23.25
C HIS A 48 -4.79 -1.89 -22.23
N ASP A 49 -5.91 -1.47 -21.64
CA ASP A 49 -5.92 -0.44 -20.60
C ASP A 49 -5.23 -0.91 -19.30
N ILE A 50 -5.47 -2.14 -18.86
CA ILE A 50 -4.82 -2.70 -17.65
C ILE A 50 -3.31 -2.83 -17.86
N ASP A 51 -2.88 -3.39 -19.01
CA ASP A 51 -1.47 -3.54 -19.34
C ASP A 51 -0.77 -2.17 -19.43
N THR A 52 -1.44 -1.17 -20.01
CA THR A 52 -0.95 0.21 -20.09
C THR A 52 -0.78 0.83 -18.69
N ILE A 53 -1.73 0.59 -17.78
CA ILE A 53 -1.62 1.06 -16.40
C ILE A 53 -0.43 0.39 -15.69
N ILE A 54 -0.29 -0.93 -15.82
CA ILE A 54 0.83 -1.68 -15.24
C ILE A 54 2.18 -1.13 -15.75
N ALA A 55 2.30 -0.92 -17.06
CA ALA A 55 3.50 -0.34 -17.67
C ALA A 55 3.79 1.08 -17.14
N SER A 56 2.74 1.88 -16.93
CA SER A 56 2.88 3.25 -16.41
C SER A 56 3.44 3.29 -14.98
N PHE A 57 3.02 2.36 -14.10
CA PHE A 57 3.62 2.25 -12.76
C PHE A 57 5.10 1.87 -12.83
N ALA A 58 5.44 0.92 -13.69
CA ALA A 58 6.83 0.48 -13.88
C ALA A 58 7.73 1.61 -14.41
N GLU A 59 7.24 2.37 -15.40
CA GLU A 59 7.96 3.53 -15.91
C GLU A 59 8.14 4.62 -14.85
N ALA A 60 7.09 4.92 -14.08
CA ALA A 60 7.17 5.89 -12.99
C ALA A 60 8.20 5.49 -11.93
N ALA A 61 8.24 4.22 -11.54
CA ALA A 61 9.22 3.72 -10.56
C ALA A 61 10.65 3.72 -11.11
N ARG A 62 10.85 3.33 -12.37
CA ARG A 62 12.15 3.46 -13.05
C ARG A 62 12.63 4.91 -13.07
N PHE A 63 11.71 5.84 -13.37
CA PHE A 63 12.02 7.26 -13.36
C PHE A 63 12.39 7.76 -11.96
N ALA A 64 11.61 7.40 -10.92
CA ALA A 64 11.91 7.74 -9.54
C ALA A 64 13.32 7.26 -9.13
N GLN A 65 13.67 6.02 -9.44
CA GLN A 65 15.03 5.52 -9.23
C GLN A 65 16.08 6.35 -9.99
N SER A 66 15.83 6.68 -11.26
CA SER A 66 16.79 7.42 -12.09
C SER A 66 17.09 8.84 -11.59
N VAL A 67 16.14 9.45 -10.87
CA VAL A 67 16.30 10.78 -10.27
C VAL A 67 16.75 10.73 -8.81
N GLY A 68 17.05 9.53 -8.29
CA GLY A 68 17.71 9.34 -7.00
C GLY A 68 16.79 9.16 -5.80
N PHE A 69 15.54 8.74 -5.99
CA PHE A 69 14.74 8.22 -4.87
C PHE A 69 15.35 6.90 -4.36
N ASP A 70 15.25 6.66 -3.05
CA ASP A 70 15.78 5.46 -2.40
C ASP A 70 14.83 4.25 -2.55
N ASP A 71 13.53 4.49 -2.67
CA ASP A 71 12.47 3.49 -2.77
C ASP A 71 11.24 4.03 -3.53
N VAL A 72 10.23 3.16 -3.71
CA VAL A 72 8.87 3.53 -4.12
C VAL A 72 7.83 2.79 -3.29
N GLU A 73 6.70 3.46 -3.03
CA GLU A 73 5.51 2.86 -2.42
C GLU A 73 4.36 2.71 -3.44
N ILE A 74 3.87 1.49 -3.58
CA ILE A 74 2.67 1.18 -4.37
C ILE A 74 1.44 1.41 -3.49
N HIS A 75 0.66 2.43 -3.83
CA HIS A 75 -0.50 2.83 -3.03
C HIS A 75 -1.77 2.06 -3.42
N GLY A 76 -2.13 1.07 -2.62
CA GLY A 76 -3.36 0.27 -2.71
C GLY A 76 -4.31 0.44 -1.52
N ALA A 77 -4.43 1.65 -1.00
CA ALA A 77 -5.32 1.99 0.11
C ALA A 77 -6.32 3.10 -0.28
N HIS A 78 -7.23 3.41 0.64
CA HIS A 78 -8.04 4.64 0.64
C HIS A 78 -8.93 4.83 -0.60
N ARG A 79 -9.44 3.73 -1.20
CA ARG A 79 -10.31 3.70 -2.38
C ARG A 79 -9.67 4.19 -3.68
N HIS A 80 -8.35 4.27 -3.74
CA HIS A 80 -7.64 4.47 -5.00
C HIS A 80 -7.74 3.23 -5.90
N LEU A 81 -7.22 3.34 -7.13
CA LEU A 81 -7.42 2.33 -8.17
C LEU A 81 -7.11 0.90 -7.70
N ILE A 82 -5.93 0.67 -7.13
CA ILE A 82 -5.51 -0.66 -6.66
C ILE A 82 -6.43 -1.16 -5.54
N ASP A 83 -6.83 -0.27 -4.62
CA ASP A 83 -7.75 -0.62 -3.53
C ASP A 83 -9.13 -1.08 -4.04
N GLN A 84 -9.59 -0.47 -5.14
CA GLN A 84 -10.84 -0.86 -5.79
C GLN A 84 -10.76 -2.28 -6.40
N PHE A 85 -9.59 -2.71 -6.89
CA PHE A 85 -9.38 -4.07 -7.38
C PHE A 85 -9.38 -5.08 -6.22
N LEU A 86 -8.76 -4.74 -5.10
CA LEU A 86 -8.65 -5.62 -3.93
C LEU A 86 -10.01 -5.85 -3.24
N TRP A 87 -10.93 -4.91 -3.36
CA TRP A 87 -12.22 -4.96 -2.67
C TRP A 87 -13.31 -5.63 -3.52
N ALA A 88 -13.92 -6.68 -2.97
CA ALA A 88 -14.95 -7.47 -3.66
C ALA A 88 -16.22 -6.65 -4.00
N HIS A 89 -16.52 -5.58 -3.25
CA HIS A 89 -17.72 -4.78 -3.50
C HIS A 89 -17.60 -3.92 -4.76
N THR A 90 -16.43 -3.30 -4.96
CA THR A 90 -16.13 -2.45 -6.13
C THR A 90 -15.69 -3.27 -7.32
N ASN A 91 -14.96 -4.36 -7.10
CA ASN A 91 -14.48 -5.23 -8.17
C ASN A 91 -15.48 -6.35 -8.47
N ARG A 92 -16.45 -6.03 -9.34
CA ARG A 92 -17.47 -6.96 -9.83
C ARG A 92 -17.08 -7.64 -11.15
N ARG A 93 -15.79 -7.63 -11.51
CA ARG A 93 -15.31 -8.29 -12.73
C ARG A 93 -15.40 -9.81 -12.59
N GLU A 94 -15.68 -10.48 -13.70
CA GLU A 94 -15.78 -11.94 -13.77
C GLU A 94 -14.55 -12.62 -14.39
N ASP A 95 -13.52 -11.85 -14.72
CA ASP A 95 -12.27 -12.33 -15.30
C ASP A 95 -11.18 -12.56 -14.25
N MET A 96 -9.94 -12.77 -14.70
CA MET A 96 -8.77 -13.05 -13.85
C MET A 96 -8.42 -11.93 -12.87
N TRP A 97 -9.07 -10.77 -12.97
CA TRP A 97 -8.82 -9.62 -12.10
C TRP A 97 -9.85 -9.48 -10.99
N GLY A 98 -10.90 -10.30 -10.92
CA GLY A 98 -12.02 -10.13 -9.98
C GLY A 98 -12.58 -11.42 -9.37
N ARG A 99 -13.68 -11.28 -8.61
CA ARG A 99 -14.37 -12.33 -7.81
C ARG A 99 -13.51 -12.98 -6.73
N ALA A 100 -12.63 -13.90 -7.11
CA ALA A 100 -11.81 -14.65 -6.16
C ALA A 100 -10.74 -13.75 -5.53
N ILE A 101 -10.38 -14.01 -4.26
CA ILE A 101 -9.41 -13.18 -3.55
C ILE A 101 -8.04 -13.17 -4.25
N LEU A 102 -7.61 -14.33 -4.76
CA LEU A 102 -6.37 -14.46 -5.54
C LEU A 102 -6.41 -13.63 -6.83
N ASN A 103 -7.54 -13.63 -7.54
CA ASN A 103 -7.72 -12.85 -8.76
C ASN A 103 -7.68 -11.35 -8.49
N ARG A 104 -8.30 -10.90 -7.39
CA ARG A 104 -8.27 -9.48 -6.98
C ARG A 104 -6.86 -9.00 -6.66
N ALA A 105 -6.00 -9.87 -6.15
CA ALA A 105 -4.60 -9.56 -5.88
C ALA A 105 -3.71 -9.49 -7.14
N GLN A 106 -4.13 -10.10 -8.26
CA GLN A 106 -3.31 -10.19 -9.48
C GLN A 106 -2.92 -8.84 -10.05
N PHE A 107 -3.83 -7.85 -10.01
CA PHE A 107 -3.52 -6.53 -10.54
C PHE A 107 -2.36 -5.87 -9.78
N THR A 108 -2.41 -5.90 -8.45
CA THR A 108 -1.33 -5.41 -7.57
C THR A 108 -0.04 -6.19 -7.79
N ALA A 109 -0.12 -7.53 -7.81
CA ALA A 109 1.04 -8.38 -8.00
C ALA A 109 1.73 -8.12 -9.35
N GLN A 110 0.97 -7.91 -10.43
CA GLN A 110 1.54 -7.60 -11.74
C GLN A 110 2.15 -6.21 -11.80
N ILE A 111 1.57 -5.20 -11.12
CA ILE A 111 2.21 -3.89 -10.95
C ILE A 111 3.57 -4.04 -10.26
N ILE A 112 3.63 -4.73 -9.13
CA ILE A 112 4.87 -4.92 -8.36
C ILE A 112 5.90 -5.69 -9.19
N ALA A 113 5.49 -6.76 -9.87
CA ALA A 113 6.38 -7.54 -10.72
C ALA A 113 6.93 -6.69 -11.88
N ALA A 114 6.12 -5.82 -12.48
CA ALA A 114 6.56 -4.91 -13.54
C ALA A 114 7.54 -3.85 -13.00
N VAL A 115 7.26 -3.27 -11.83
CA VAL A 115 8.15 -2.33 -11.14
C VAL A 115 9.48 -3.00 -10.78
N ARG A 116 9.44 -4.22 -10.24
CA ARG A 116 10.63 -5.01 -9.90
C ARG A 116 11.50 -5.30 -11.14
N LYS A 117 10.89 -5.54 -12.31
CA LYS A 117 11.60 -5.72 -13.58
C LYS A 117 12.19 -4.42 -14.13
N ALA A 118 11.55 -3.28 -13.89
CA ALA A 118 11.96 -1.99 -14.43
C ALA A 118 13.00 -1.25 -13.57
N THR A 119 13.25 -1.72 -12.35
CA THR A 119 14.17 -1.12 -11.39
C THR A 119 15.32 -2.08 -11.06
N ASN A 120 16.40 -1.58 -10.46
CA ASN A 120 17.48 -2.47 -10.00
C ASN A 120 16.99 -3.47 -8.92
N ARG A 121 17.68 -4.61 -8.80
CA ARG A 121 17.29 -5.74 -7.93
C ARG A 121 17.16 -5.36 -6.45
N THR A 122 17.91 -4.37 -5.97
CA THR A 122 17.95 -3.98 -4.56
C THR A 122 17.03 -2.80 -4.24
N PHE A 123 16.33 -2.25 -5.22
CA PHE A 123 15.45 -1.10 -5.02
C PHE A 123 14.22 -1.53 -4.19
N PRO A 124 14.02 -0.98 -2.99
CA PRO A 124 12.88 -1.38 -2.17
C PRO A 124 11.55 -0.98 -2.83
N ILE A 125 10.58 -1.90 -2.76
CA ILE A 125 9.21 -1.66 -3.20
C ILE A 125 8.33 -1.91 -1.97
N SER A 126 7.71 -0.88 -1.42
CA SER A 126 6.69 -1.05 -0.38
C SER A 126 5.29 -1.13 -0.99
N PHE A 127 4.39 -1.82 -0.29
CA PHE A 127 2.97 -1.84 -0.66
C PHE A 127 2.11 -1.35 0.50
N LEU A 128 1.43 -0.22 0.27
CA LEU A 128 0.51 0.39 1.23
C LEU A 128 -0.92 -0.08 0.97
N PHE A 129 -1.57 -0.66 1.96
CA PHE A 129 -2.98 -1.07 1.86
C PHE A 129 -3.76 -0.80 3.15
N SER A 130 -5.08 -0.73 3.02
CA SER A 130 -6.00 -0.57 4.16
C SER A 130 -7.03 -1.69 4.18
N GLN A 131 -7.11 -2.40 5.31
CA GLN A 131 -8.01 -3.53 5.45
C GLN A 131 -9.48 -3.10 5.43
N TRP A 132 -9.84 -2.13 6.27
CA TRP A 132 -11.23 -1.72 6.51
C TRP A 132 -11.67 -0.57 5.60
N LYS A 133 -12.95 -0.59 5.19
CA LYS A 133 -13.55 0.47 4.38
C LYS A 133 -14.43 1.38 5.24
N PHE A 134 -14.06 2.67 5.27
CA PHE A 134 -14.65 3.71 6.13
C PHE A 134 -16.20 3.84 6.07
N SER A 135 -16.83 3.36 4.99
CA SER A 135 -18.28 3.48 4.77
C SER A 135 -19.11 2.28 5.24
N ALA A 136 -18.49 1.18 5.66
CA ALA A 136 -19.21 0.00 6.16
C ALA A 136 -18.37 -0.71 7.22
N SER A 137 -18.85 -0.69 8.47
CA SER A 137 -18.18 -1.25 9.66
C SER A 137 -17.94 -2.77 9.64
N ASN A 138 -18.24 -3.44 8.53
CA ASN A 138 -18.08 -4.89 8.35
C ASN A 138 -17.45 -5.27 6.98
N GLU A 139 -16.97 -4.29 6.20
CA GLU A 139 -16.41 -4.58 4.88
C GLU A 139 -14.89 -4.39 4.87
N ALA A 140 -14.20 -5.49 4.59
CA ALA A 140 -12.74 -5.57 4.54
C ALA A 140 -12.27 -6.27 3.26
N ILE A 141 -11.02 -6.03 2.86
CA ILE A 141 -10.40 -6.78 1.75
C ILE A 141 -10.21 -8.28 2.10
N ALA A 142 -10.11 -8.58 3.40
CA ALA A 142 -10.04 -9.91 3.99
C ALA A 142 -10.76 -9.90 5.35
N THR A 143 -11.64 -10.88 5.58
CA THR A 143 -12.43 -11.00 6.82
C THR A 143 -11.85 -12.01 7.82
N ARG A 144 -10.87 -12.82 7.38
CA ARG A 144 -10.12 -13.77 8.22
C ARG A 144 -8.62 -13.69 7.91
N PRO A 145 -7.75 -14.07 8.86
CA PRO A 145 -6.30 -14.10 8.63
C PRO A 145 -5.89 -14.94 7.40
N GLN A 146 -6.55 -16.08 7.15
CA GLN A 146 -6.25 -16.94 5.99
C GLN A 146 -6.60 -16.25 4.66
N ASP A 147 -7.65 -15.43 4.65
CA ASP A 147 -8.01 -14.66 3.46
C ASP A 147 -6.98 -13.55 3.21
N LEU A 148 -6.43 -12.95 4.28
CA LEU A 148 -5.35 -11.96 4.17
C LEU A 148 -4.06 -12.58 3.63
N GLU A 149 -3.70 -13.77 4.13
CA GLU A 149 -2.55 -14.54 3.62
C GLU A 149 -2.70 -14.84 2.12
N LEU A 150 -3.86 -15.36 1.69
CA LEU A 150 -4.15 -15.62 0.28
C LEU A 150 -4.07 -14.36 -0.58
N LEU A 151 -4.47 -13.20 -0.05
CA LEU A 151 -4.40 -11.93 -0.75
C LEU A 151 -2.94 -11.43 -0.87
N LEU A 152 -2.15 -11.59 0.18
CA LEU A 152 -0.79 -11.05 0.26
C LEU A 152 0.25 -11.94 -0.41
N ASP A 153 0.08 -13.25 -0.44
CA ASP A 153 1.05 -14.18 -1.03
C ASP A 153 1.47 -13.78 -2.47
N PRO A 154 0.56 -13.59 -3.46
CA PRO A 154 0.98 -13.17 -4.79
C PRO A 154 1.66 -11.79 -4.84
N ILE A 155 1.32 -10.89 -3.90
CA ILE A 155 1.89 -9.54 -3.78
C ILE A 155 3.33 -9.63 -3.24
N VAL A 156 3.57 -10.49 -2.25
CA VAL A 156 4.90 -10.77 -1.69
C VAL A 156 5.78 -11.47 -2.72
N GLN A 157 5.28 -12.55 -3.34
CA GLN A 157 6.01 -13.30 -4.38
C GLN A 157 6.40 -12.44 -5.60
N ALA A 158 5.63 -11.39 -5.90
CA ALA A 158 5.95 -10.44 -6.97
C ALA A 158 7.21 -9.58 -6.70
N GLY A 159 7.72 -9.56 -5.46
CA GLY A 159 8.96 -8.87 -5.09
C GLY A 159 8.76 -7.63 -4.22
N THR A 160 7.70 -7.62 -3.40
CA THR A 160 7.48 -6.62 -2.34
C THR A 160 8.58 -6.76 -1.29
N SER A 161 9.12 -5.64 -0.83
CA SER A 161 10.21 -5.59 0.16
C SER A 161 9.71 -5.27 1.57
N LEU A 162 8.59 -4.57 1.68
CA LEU A 162 8.02 -4.10 2.94
C LEU A 162 6.50 -3.90 2.78
N LEU A 163 5.73 -4.16 3.83
CA LEU A 163 4.29 -3.94 3.85
C LEU A 163 3.93 -2.78 4.76
N HIS A 164 3.10 -1.87 4.27
CA HIS A 164 2.65 -0.69 5.00
C HIS A 164 1.14 -0.79 5.21
N THR A 165 0.74 -0.88 6.47
CA THR A 165 -0.67 -1.07 6.84
C THR A 165 -1.25 0.25 7.29
N SER A 166 -2.38 0.65 6.69
CA SER A 166 -3.13 1.82 7.11
C SER A 166 -4.48 1.43 7.69
N ASP A 167 -4.67 1.79 8.95
CA ASP A 167 -5.93 1.69 9.68
C ASP A 167 -6.31 3.01 10.34
N VAL A 168 -7.51 3.07 10.91
CA VAL A 168 -7.97 4.25 11.67
C VAL A 168 -7.08 4.42 12.90
N HIS A 169 -6.85 3.34 13.65
CA HIS A 169 -5.91 3.28 14.75
C HIS A 169 -4.90 2.15 14.52
N ALA A 170 -3.62 2.41 14.72
CA ALA A 170 -2.52 1.47 14.43
C ALA A 170 -2.53 0.20 15.32
N ASP A 171 -3.16 0.31 16.49
CA ASP A 171 -3.26 -0.70 17.55
C ASP A 171 -4.61 -1.43 17.55
N GLN A 172 -5.58 -1.01 16.70
CA GLN A 172 -6.88 -1.66 16.63
C GLN A 172 -6.74 -3.11 16.18
N SER A 173 -7.61 -3.98 16.69
CA SER A 173 -7.67 -5.36 16.23
C SER A 173 -8.08 -5.44 14.76
N ALA A 174 -7.33 -6.23 13.98
CA ALA A 174 -7.60 -6.46 12.56
C ALA A 174 -8.72 -7.49 12.32
N PHE A 175 -9.00 -8.38 13.27
CA PHE A 175 -9.99 -9.43 13.10
C PHE A 175 -10.77 -9.67 14.38
N ARG A 176 -12.08 -9.92 14.24
CA ARG A 176 -12.95 -10.25 15.37
C ARG A 176 -12.38 -11.44 16.17
N GLY A 177 -12.26 -11.27 17.48
CA GLY A 177 -11.74 -12.31 18.38
C GLY A 177 -10.22 -12.38 18.47
N SER A 178 -9.50 -11.43 17.87
CA SER A 178 -8.05 -11.28 18.02
C SER A 178 -7.72 -9.98 18.77
N GLU A 179 -6.58 -9.95 19.46
CA GLU A 179 -5.99 -8.72 20.01
C GLU A 179 -4.89 -8.15 19.10
N ARG A 180 -4.56 -8.83 18.00
CA ARG A 180 -3.48 -8.42 17.10
C ARG A 180 -3.96 -7.34 16.13
N SER A 181 -3.13 -6.32 15.94
CA SER A 181 -3.31 -5.31 14.91
C SER A 181 -2.99 -5.86 13.52
N LEU A 182 -3.36 -5.10 12.48
CA LEU A 182 -3.12 -5.49 11.09
C LEU A 182 -1.62 -5.63 10.81
N ALA A 183 -0.81 -4.70 11.31
CA ALA A 183 0.65 -4.74 11.17
C ALA A 183 1.26 -6.02 11.76
N ILE A 184 0.79 -6.45 12.94
CA ILE A 184 1.27 -7.68 13.58
C ILE A 184 0.91 -8.90 12.73
N TRP A 185 -0.35 -9.01 12.27
CA TRP A 185 -0.76 -10.11 11.40
C TRP A 185 0.04 -10.17 10.11
N VAL A 186 0.27 -9.03 9.48
CA VAL A 186 1.04 -8.95 8.23
C VAL A 186 2.48 -9.41 8.44
N LYS A 187 3.13 -8.97 9.52
CA LYS A 187 4.47 -9.41 9.86
C LYS A 187 4.54 -10.91 10.12
N GLU A 188 3.62 -11.45 10.93
CA GLU A 188 3.57 -12.89 11.25
C GLU A 188 3.28 -13.75 10.01
N LEU A 189 2.44 -13.29 9.09
CA LEU A 189 2.03 -14.07 7.90
C LEU A 189 3.08 -14.02 6.77
N THR A 190 3.85 -12.95 6.65
CA THR A 190 4.73 -12.72 5.48
C THR A 190 6.21 -12.69 5.82
N GLU A 191 6.56 -12.58 7.10
CA GLU A 191 7.92 -12.36 7.60
C GLU A 191 8.63 -11.11 7.03
N LEU A 192 7.90 -10.26 6.29
CA LEU A 192 8.44 -9.02 5.76
C LEU A 192 8.43 -7.92 6.82
N PRO A 193 9.38 -6.98 6.74
CA PRO A 193 9.31 -5.74 7.51
C PRO A 193 7.96 -5.05 7.32
N THR A 194 7.41 -4.49 8.40
CA THR A 194 6.08 -3.89 8.39
C THR A 194 6.07 -2.47 8.98
N ILE A 195 5.45 -1.52 8.27
CA ILE A 195 5.13 -0.18 8.76
C ILE A 195 3.67 -0.16 9.25
N SER A 196 3.46 0.24 10.51
CA SER A 196 2.12 0.48 11.07
C SER A 196 1.72 1.95 10.99
N ALA A 197 0.53 2.24 10.47
CA ALA A 197 -0.03 3.59 10.37
C ALA A 197 -1.49 3.63 10.87
N GLY A 198 -1.81 4.64 11.69
CA GLY A 198 -3.19 4.91 12.12
C GLY A 198 -3.28 5.80 13.35
N SER A 199 -3.77 7.03 13.18
CA SER A 199 -3.98 8.04 14.24
C SER A 199 -2.77 8.42 15.10
N ILE A 200 -1.56 8.28 14.58
CA ILE A 200 -0.31 8.65 15.26
C ILE A 200 0.11 10.05 14.81
N ARG A 201 0.27 10.96 15.76
CA ARG A 201 0.40 12.40 15.47
C ARG A 201 1.64 13.00 16.09
N LEU A 202 2.18 14.00 15.43
CA LEU A 202 3.13 14.95 16.01
C LEU A 202 2.42 16.26 16.36
N SER A 203 2.87 16.92 17.41
CA SER A 203 2.51 18.26 17.81
C SER A 203 3.10 19.26 16.85
N SER A 204 2.62 20.50 16.94
CA SER A 204 3.25 21.64 16.29
C SER A 204 4.69 21.89 16.79
N SER A 205 5.06 21.42 17.98
CA SER A 205 6.43 21.44 18.52
C SER A 205 7.31 20.28 18.01
N GLY A 206 6.76 19.33 17.22
CA GLY A 206 7.47 18.14 16.77
C GLY A 206 7.57 17.02 17.81
N GLU A 207 6.86 17.15 18.92
CA GLU A 207 6.70 16.09 19.93
C GLU A 207 5.60 15.14 19.50
N LEU A 208 5.66 13.86 19.86
CA LEU A 208 4.53 12.96 19.60
C LEU A 208 3.33 13.41 20.45
N ILE A 209 2.21 13.77 19.81
CA ILE A 209 0.92 13.91 20.50
C ILE A 209 0.30 12.52 20.51
N PRO A 210 0.22 11.87 21.68
CA PRO A 210 -0.45 10.60 21.77
C PRO A 210 -1.93 10.83 21.42
N ALA A 211 -2.49 9.99 20.56
CA ALA A 211 -3.91 9.63 20.70
C ALA A 211 -4.01 8.77 21.97
N SER A 212 -3.74 9.37 23.12
CA SER A 212 -3.67 8.80 24.48
C SER A 212 -2.82 7.54 24.76
N GLU A 213 -2.35 6.73 23.79
CA GLU A 213 -1.90 5.35 24.07
C GLU A 213 -0.70 4.87 23.23
N LEU A 214 0.37 5.67 23.06
CA LEU A 214 1.59 5.20 22.36
C LEU A 214 2.32 4.04 23.05
N GLY A 215 2.03 3.78 24.33
CA GLY A 215 2.74 2.78 25.13
C GLY A 215 2.66 1.36 24.54
N GLU A 216 1.50 0.95 24.04
CA GLU A 216 1.34 -0.36 23.41
C GLU A 216 2.10 -0.43 22.08
N LEU A 217 2.08 0.63 21.28
CA LEU A 217 2.82 0.66 20.01
C LEU A 217 4.34 0.66 20.20
N ILE A 218 4.83 1.42 21.19
CA ILE A 218 6.25 1.38 21.60
C ILE A 218 6.62 -0.03 22.07
N ARG A 219 5.78 -0.64 22.91
CA ARG A 219 5.97 -2.02 23.36
C ARG A 219 5.98 -3.01 22.19
N GLN A 220 5.19 -2.79 21.14
CA GLN A 220 5.20 -3.61 19.93
C GLN A 220 6.49 -3.42 19.12
N LEU A 221 7.01 -2.20 19.01
CA LEU A 221 8.32 -1.93 18.39
C LEU A 221 9.46 -2.60 19.18
N ASP A 222 9.49 -2.40 20.50
CA ASP A 222 10.55 -2.93 21.39
C ASP A 222 10.59 -4.46 21.40
N ASN A 223 9.44 -5.12 21.24
CA ASN A 223 9.32 -6.57 21.14
C ASN A 223 9.36 -7.08 19.69
N GLU A 224 9.78 -6.24 18.74
CA GLU A 224 9.93 -6.56 17.32
C GLU A 224 8.65 -7.09 16.64
N LYS A 225 7.48 -6.81 17.20
CA LYS A 225 6.18 -7.19 16.61
C LYS A 225 5.81 -6.35 15.39
N ILE A 226 6.40 -5.15 15.28
CA ILE A 226 6.34 -4.25 14.12
C ILE A 226 7.72 -3.61 13.94
N ASP A 227 8.06 -3.17 12.74
CA ASP A 227 9.41 -2.66 12.44
C ASP A 227 9.47 -1.13 12.41
N LEU A 228 8.40 -0.51 11.92
CA LEU A 228 8.33 0.93 11.70
C LEU A 228 6.93 1.45 12.00
N VAL A 229 6.86 2.75 12.31
CA VAL A 229 5.62 3.47 12.60
C VAL A 229 5.56 4.73 11.75
N SER A 230 4.47 4.90 11.01
CA SER A 230 4.20 6.11 10.25
C SER A 230 3.54 7.16 11.13
N VAL A 231 4.05 8.39 11.06
CA VAL A 231 3.60 9.53 11.87
C VAL A 231 3.11 10.65 10.95
N ALA A 232 1.93 11.19 11.22
CA ALA A 232 1.39 12.33 10.48
C ALA A 232 1.57 13.64 11.27
N THR A 233 2.14 14.65 10.61
CA THR A 233 2.11 16.04 11.08
C THR A 233 0.87 16.73 10.54
N ARG A 234 0.12 17.47 11.36
CA ARG A 234 -0.85 18.43 10.82
C ARG A 234 -0.07 19.58 10.17
N ARG A 235 -0.47 20.00 8.96
CA ARG A 235 -0.25 21.38 8.50
C ARG A 235 -1.36 22.26 9.06
#